data_AF-A0A0M3JBU1-F1
#
_entry.id   AF-A0A0M3JBU1-F1
#
_cell.length_a   1.000
_cell.length_b   1.000
_cell.length_c   1.000
_cell.angle_alpha   90.00
_cell.angle_beta   90.00
_cell.angle_gamma   90.00
#
_symmetry.space_group_name_H-M   'P 1'
#
loop_
_entity.id
_entity.type
_entity.pdbx_description
1 polymer ?
#
loop_
_entity_poly.entity_id
_entity_poly.type
_entity_poly.pdbx_seq_one_letter_code
_entity_poly.pdbx_strand_id
1 'polypeptide(L)'
;LELYSRDRNPGSALLRLWGNRGQTVKDFLTHLHNLAKIHGHCMDIPQLILRRKFVPLIWSRAQQIIVTPFGQKSDLLKLVCHAKSFPHPHFQWLDDGREIDNETTDTLIIPRSVTYKSIVHPESRL
;
A
#
# COMPACT_ATOMS: atom_id res chain seq x y z
N LEU A 1 -19.73 -6.80 -25.05
CA LEU A 1 -20.30 -7.30 -23.77
C LEU A 1 -19.47 -8.51 -23.35
N GLU A 2 -18.29 -8.27 -22.80
CA GLU A 2 -17.38 -9.35 -22.40
C GLU A 2 -17.54 -9.68 -20.91
N LEU A 3 -18.04 -10.90 -20.70
CA LEU A 3 -17.95 -11.80 -19.55
C LEU A 3 -17.18 -11.26 -18.33
N TYR A 4 -17.94 -10.74 -17.36
CA TYR A 4 -17.49 -10.61 -15.97
C TYR A 4 -17.24 -12.01 -15.41
N SER A 5 -15.97 -12.42 -15.38
CA SER A 5 -15.51 -13.62 -14.66
C SER A 5 -15.95 -13.55 -13.20
N ARG A 6 -16.77 -14.52 -12.78
CA ARG A 6 -17.39 -14.64 -11.45
C ARG A 6 -16.40 -14.80 -10.28
N ASP A 7 -15.10 -14.98 -10.56
CA ASP A 7 -14.06 -15.18 -9.54
C ASP A 7 -13.38 -13.88 -9.06
N ARG A 8 -13.66 -12.74 -9.68
CA ARG A 8 -13.03 -11.46 -9.32
C ARG A 8 -14.08 -10.49 -8.81
N ASN A 9 -13.85 -9.97 -7.60
CA ASN A 9 -14.63 -8.88 -7.01
C ASN A 9 -14.87 -7.81 -8.11
N PRO A 10 -16.13 -7.57 -8.54
CA PRO A 10 -16.43 -6.70 -9.67
C PRO A 10 -15.92 -5.28 -9.44
N GLY A 11 -15.86 -4.83 -8.18
CA GLY A 11 -15.23 -3.56 -7.80
C GLY A 11 -13.73 -3.52 -8.09
N SER A 12 -13.01 -4.63 -7.89
CA SER A 12 -11.57 -4.70 -8.19
C SER A 12 -11.27 -4.65 -9.68
N ALA A 13 -12.11 -5.26 -10.52
CA ALA A 13 -11.97 -5.22 -11.97
C ALA A 13 -12.23 -3.80 -12.50
N LEU A 14 -13.28 -3.14 -11.99
CA LEU A 14 -13.63 -1.77 -12.33
C LEU A 14 -12.52 -0.79 -11.92
N LEU A 15 -12.02 -0.90 -10.68
CA LEU A 15 -10.92 -0.06 -10.19
C LEU A 15 -9.63 -0.26 -11.00
N ARG A 16 -9.31 -1.50 -11.40
CA ARG A 16 -8.14 -1.78 -12.26
C ARG A 16 -8.29 -1.18 -13.65
N LEU A 17 -9.47 -1.30 -14.26
CA LEU A 17 -9.75 -0.74 -15.59
C LEU A 17 -9.61 0.78 -15.59
N TRP A 18 -10.04 1.46 -14.52
CA TRP A 18 -9.89 2.91 -14.38
C TRP A 18 -8.49 3.36 -14.04
N GLY A 19 -7.78 2.65 -13.16
CA GLY A 19 -6.37 2.92 -12.89
C GLY A 19 -5.54 2.88 -14.19
N ASN A 20 -5.82 1.92 -15.08
CA ASN A 20 -5.17 1.81 -16.40
C ASN A 20 -5.49 2.98 -17.36
N ARG A 21 -6.49 3.79 -17.06
CA ARG A 21 -6.86 5.00 -17.82
C ARG A 21 -6.37 6.29 -17.14
N GLY A 22 -5.50 6.18 -16.13
CA GLY A 22 -5.01 7.32 -15.36
C GLY A 22 -6.06 7.95 -14.43
N GLN A 23 -7.21 7.29 -14.22
CA GLN A 23 -8.25 7.79 -13.33
C GLN A 23 -8.06 7.21 -11.93
N THR A 24 -8.10 8.08 -10.93
CA THR A 24 -7.98 7.72 -9.53
C THR A 24 -9.34 7.40 -8.91
N VAL A 25 -9.33 6.74 -7.75
CA VAL A 25 -10.55 6.59 -6.92
C VAL A 25 -11.15 7.96 -6.57
N LYS A 26 -10.30 8.99 -6.39
CA LYS A 26 -10.72 10.36 -6.13
C LYS A 26 -11.50 10.95 -7.31
N ASP A 27 -11.05 10.73 -8.53
CA ASP A 27 -11.73 11.21 -9.74
C ASP A 27 -13.11 10.57 -9.88
N PHE A 28 -13.21 9.28 -9.57
CA PHE A 28 -14.50 8.59 -9.57
C PHE A 28 -15.45 9.13 -8.50
N LEU A 29 -14.97 9.28 -7.26
CA LEU A 29 -15.79 9.81 -6.18
C LEU A 29 -16.27 11.24 -6.51
N THR A 30 -15.42 12.05 -7.13
CA THR A 30 -15.77 13.39 -7.61
C THR A 30 -16.85 13.33 -8.69
N HIS A 31 -16.73 12.40 -9.64
CA HIS A 31 -17.73 12.18 -10.69
C HIS A 31 -19.09 11.74 -10.12
N LEU A 32 -19.10 10.77 -9.21
CA LEU A 32 -20.32 10.35 -8.52
C LEU A 32 -20.96 11.49 -7.73
N HIS A 33 -20.16 12.29 -7.05
CA HIS A 33 -20.64 13.44 -6.30
C HIS A 33 -21.28 14.49 -7.23
N ASN A 34 -20.72 14.72 -8.43
CA ASN A 34 -21.33 15.59 -9.43
C ASN A 34 -22.63 15.01 -10.00
N LEU A 35 -22.69 13.70 -10.26
CA LEU A 35 -23.93 13.04 -10.70
C LEU A 35 -25.01 13.10 -9.61
N ALA A 36 -24.65 12.95 -8.34
CA ALA A 36 -25.58 13.08 -7.22
C ALA A 36 -26.18 14.48 -7.15
N LYS A 37 -25.42 15.54 -7.45
CA LYS A 37 -25.96 16.91 -7.55
C LYS A 37 -26.99 17.08 -8.67
N ILE A 38 -26.85 16.34 -9.77
CA ILE A 38 -27.73 16.43 -10.95
C ILE A 38 -28.98 15.57 -10.76
N HIS A 39 -28.82 14.37 -10.22
CA HIS A 39 -29.87 13.35 -10.17
C HIS A 39 -30.53 13.22 -8.78
N GLY A 40 -30.00 13.89 -7.77
CA GLY A 40 -30.62 14.07 -6.45
C GLY A 40 -31.09 12.75 -5.84
N HIS A 41 -32.40 12.67 -5.56
CA HIS A 41 -33.03 11.62 -4.78
C HIS A 41 -32.80 10.18 -5.27
N CYS A 42 -32.60 9.94 -6.56
CA CYS A 42 -32.32 8.58 -7.05
C CYS A 42 -30.87 8.12 -6.75
N MET A 43 -30.01 9.05 -6.32
CA MET A 43 -28.61 8.82 -5.94
C MET A 43 -28.35 8.98 -4.44
N ASP A 44 -29.40 9.19 -3.62
CA ASP A 44 -29.29 9.29 -2.15
C ASP A 44 -28.88 7.96 -1.49
N ILE A 45 -29.06 6.84 -2.20
CA ILE A 45 -28.61 5.52 -1.78
C ILE A 45 -27.11 5.36 -2.09
N PRO A 46 -26.29 4.77 -1.20
CA PRO A 46 -24.87 4.54 -1.45
C PRO A 46 -24.61 3.75 -2.74
N GLN A 47 -24.13 4.43 -3.78
CA GLN A 47 -23.85 3.82 -5.09
C GLN A 47 -22.58 2.96 -5.09
N LEU A 48 -21.67 3.22 -4.15
CA LEU A 48 -20.46 2.45 -3.95
C LEU A 48 -20.21 2.29 -2.45
N ILE A 49 -20.25 1.05 -1.96
CA ILE A 49 -19.84 0.72 -0.60
C ILE A 49 -18.50 -0.01 -0.67
N LEU A 50 -17.42 0.70 -0.34
CA LEU A 50 -16.09 0.12 -0.21
C LEU A 50 -16.04 -0.71 1.08
N ARG A 51 -16.34 -2.00 0.98
CA ARG A 51 -16.07 -2.96 2.06
C ARG A 51 -14.59 -3.29 2.10
N ARG A 52 -13.80 -2.48 2.80
CA ARG A 52 -12.39 -2.77 3.08
C ARG A 52 -12.32 -3.60 4.36
N LYS A 53 -11.88 -4.85 4.26
CA LYS A 53 -11.53 -5.64 5.43
C LYS A 53 -10.21 -5.09 5.97
N PHE A 54 -10.22 -4.56 7.19
CA PHE A 54 -8.98 -4.24 7.90
C PHE A 54 -8.13 -5.50 7.96
N VAL A 55 -6.90 -5.43 7.45
CA VAL A 55 -5.95 -6.53 7.51
C VAL A 55 -4.96 -6.15 8.59
N PRO A 56 -4.88 -6.91 9.70
CA PRO A 56 -3.90 -6.62 10.75
C PRO A 56 -2.49 -6.66 10.14
N LEU A 57 -1.54 -6.01 10.81
CA LEU A 57 -0.14 -6.07 10.40
C LEU A 57 0.35 -7.51 10.42
N ILE A 58 0.74 -8.01 9.25
CA ILE A 58 1.29 -9.34 9.06
C ILE A 58 2.72 -9.18 8.55
N TRP A 59 3.67 -9.67 9.34
CA TRP A 59 5.03 -9.94 8.89
C TRP A 59 5.02 -11.15 7.96
N SER A 60 5.77 -11.10 6.86
CA SER A 60 5.89 -12.28 5.98
C SER A 60 6.45 -13.46 6.79
N ARG A 61 5.78 -14.61 6.70
CA ARG A 61 5.98 -15.74 7.63
C ARG A 61 7.36 -16.42 7.53
N ALA A 62 8.19 -16.08 6.54
CA ALA A 62 9.47 -16.73 6.30
C ALA A 62 10.68 -15.78 6.29
N GLN A 63 10.53 -14.52 5.89
CA GLN A 63 11.63 -13.56 5.75
C GLN A 63 11.15 -12.16 6.14
N GLN A 64 11.46 -11.75 7.38
CA GLN A 64 11.09 -10.42 7.87
C GLN A 64 11.92 -9.33 7.21
N ILE A 65 13.20 -9.61 6.96
CA ILE A 65 14.13 -8.75 6.24
C ILE A 65 14.91 -9.60 5.24
N ILE A 66 14.89 -9.24 3.95
CA ILE A 66 15.77 -9.82 2.93
C ILE A 66 17.00 -8.92 2.77
N VAL A 67 18.19 -9.53 2.77
CA VAL A 67 19.47 -8.84 2.56
C VAL A 67 20.05 -9.28 1.22
N THR A 68 20.18 -8.36 0.26
CA THR A 68 20.80 -8.64 -1.05
C THR A 68 21.95 -7.68 -1.32
N PRO A 69 23.07 -8.11 -1.92
CA PRO A 69 24.10 -7.20 -2.42
C PRO A 69 23.50 -6.17 -3.38
N PHE A 70 23.95 -4.92 -3.29
CA PHE A 70 23.49 -3.81 -4.13
C PHE A 70 24.67 -3.10 -4.81
N GLY A 71 24.52 -2.77 -6.09
CA GLY A 71 25.55 -2.08 -6.87
C GLY A 71 26.71 -2.97 -7.37
N GLN A 72 27.56 -2.41 -8.24
CA GLN A 72 28.62 -3.14 -8.94
C GLN A 72 29.77 -3.63 -8.01
N LYS A 73 29.95 -3.05 -6.82
CA LYS A 73 31.07 -3.35 -5.92
C LYS A 73 30.74 -4.20 -4.68
N SER A 74 29.50 -4.68 -4.50
CA SER A 74 29.10 -5.55 -3.36
C SER A 74 29.35 -5.01 -1.94
N ASP A 75 29.76 -3.74 -1.81
CA ASP A 75 29.98 -3.04 -0.55
C ASP A 75 28.67 -2.52 0.07
N LEU A 76 27.60 -2.50 -0.72
CA LEU A 76 26.27 -2.09 -0.29
C LEU A 76 25.36 -3.31 -0.16
N LEU A 77 24.51 -3.26 0.85
CA LEU A 77 23.43 -4.20 1.08
C LEU A 77 22.10 -3.47 0.93
N LYS A 78 21.14 -4.14 0.33
CA LYS A 78 19.74 -3.76 0.30
C LYS A 78 18.99 -4.61 1.33
N LEU A 79 18.44 -3.96 2.34
CA LEU A 79 17.51 -4.54 3.30
C LEU A 79 16.09 -4.29 2.81
N VAL A 80 15.24 -5.32 2.80
CA VAL A 80 13.83 -5.20 2.42
C VAL A 80 12.94 -5.77 3.52
N CYS A 81 12.11 -4.92 4.12
CA CYS A 81 11.17 -5.27 5.18
C CYS A 81 9.84 -5.74 4.60
N HIS A 82 9.55 -7.04 4.71
CA HIS A 82 8.31 -7.61 4.16
C HIS A 82 7.18 -7.61 5.18
N ALA A 83 6.54 -6.44 5.34
CA ALA A 83 5.33 -6.28 6.14
C ALA A 83 4.14 -5.89 5.27
N LYS A 84 2.94 -6.39 5.61
CA LYS A 84 1.69 -6.10 4.90
C LYS A 84 0.58 -5.78 5.90
N SER A 85 -0.14 -4.70 5.69
CA SER A 85 -1.36 -4.36 6.43
C SER A 85 -2.33 -3.60 5.54
N PHE A 86 -3.57 -3.45 6.01
CA PHE A 86 -4.49 -2.45 5.49
C PHE A 86 -5.11 -1.64 6.64
N PRO A 87 -4.94 -0.31 6.67
CA PRO A 87 -4.22 0.54 5.71
C PRO A 87 -2.72 0.22 5.57
N HIS A 88 -2.08 0.71 4.51
CA HIS A 88 -0.67 0.39 4.22
C HIS A 88 0.20 0.76 5.44
N PRO A 89 1.15 -0.10 5.84
CA PRO A 89 1.90 0.14 7.06
C PRO A 89 2.87 1.31 6.90
N HIS A 90 3.20 1.94 8.03
CA HIS A 90 4.31 2.90 8.10
C HIS A 90 5.59 2.17 8.50
N PHE A 91 6.67 2.50 7.81
CA PHE A 91 8.01 1.95 8.06
C PHE A 91 8.89 3.03 8.66
N GLN A 92 9.78 2.62 9.57
CA GLN A 92 10.86 3.45 10.08
C GLN A 92 12.09 2.56 10.32
N TRP A 93 13.22 2.91 9.71
CA TRP A 93 14.49 2.24 9.96
C TRP A 93 15.21 2.85 11.17
N LEU A 94 15.92 2.00 11.90
CA LEU A 94 16.73 2.38 13.05
C LEU A 94 18.15 1.84 12.93
N ASP A 95 19.09 2.66 13.34
CA ASP A 95 20.48 2.32 13.60
C ASP A 95 20.73 2.40 15.11
N ASP A 96 21.16 1.30 15.71
CA ASP A 96 21.37 1.18 17.15
C ASP A 96 20.22 1.75 18.03
N GLY A 97 18.98 1.54 17.59
CA GLY A 97 17.78 2.00 18.29
C GLY A 97 17.43 3.48 18.09
N ARG A 98 18.16 4.21 17.24
CA ARG A 98 17.84 5.59 16.84
C ARG A 98 17.26 5.60 15.44
N GLU A 99 16.21 6.41 15.24
CA GLU A 99 15.60 6.59 13.92
C GLU A 99 16.62 7.17 12.93
N ILE A 100 16.64 6.62 11.72
CA ILE A 100 17.40 7.18 10.61
C ILE A 100 16.48 8.17 9.88
N ASP A 101 16.93 9.42 9.74
CA ASP A 101 16.16 10.49 9.14
C ASP A 101 15.71 10.14 7.72
N ASN A 102 14.42 10.32 7.44
CA ASN A 102 13.77 10.11 6.13
C ASN A 102 13.79 8.67 5.59
N GLU A 103 14.26 7.69 6.36
CA GLU A 103 14.22 6.28 5.96
C GLU A 103 12.90 5.61 6.35
N THR A 104 11.82 6.04 5.68
CA THR A 104 10.44 5.63 5.99
C THR A 104 9.83 4.67 4.97
N THR A 105 10.67 4.02 4.15
CA THR A 105 10.22 3.07 3.13
C THR A 105 10.45 1.62 3.58
N ASP A 106 9.89 0.66 2.85
CA ASP A 106 10.10 -0.77 3.10
C ASP A 106 11.52 -1.25 2.74
N THR A 107 12.35 -0.38 2.17
CA THR A 107 13.69 -0.71 1.67
C THR A 107 14.73 0.23 2.27
N LEU A 108 15.88 -0.29 2.69
CA LEU A 108 17.04 0.49 3.12
C LEU A 108 18.29 0.03 2.37
N ILE A 109 19.14 0.96 1.94
CA ILE A 109 20.44 0.66 1.33
C ILE A 109 21.54 1.11 2.28
N ILE A 110 22.43 0.20 2.65
CA ILE A 110 23.45 0.42 3.68
C ILE A 110 24.82 -0.09 3.25
N PRO A 111 25.91 0.43 3.84
CA PRO A 111 27.22 -0.23 3.78
C PRO A 111 27.21 -1.57 4.52
N ARG A 112 28.03 -2.53 4.05
CA ARG A 112 28.09 -3.91 4.55
C ARG A 112 28.57 -4.07 6.01
N SER A 113 29.08 -3.02 6.65
CA SER A 113 29.73 -3.08 7.96
C SER A 113 28.85 -2.68 9.16
N VAL A 114 27.54 -2.49 8.99
CA VAL A 114 26.67 -1.93 10.04
C VAL A 114 25.39 -2.77 10.23
N THR A 115 24.86 -2.79 11.46
CA THR A 115 23.67 -3.54 11.87
C THR A 115 22.47 -2.61 12.00
N TYR A 116 21.37 -2.89 11.29
CA TYR A 116 20.17 -2.05 11.31
C TYR A 116 18.92 -2.85 11.66
N LYS A 117 17.90 -2.17 12.18
CA LYS A 117 16.59 -2.72 12.51
C LYS A 117 15.50 -1.94 11.78
N SER A 118 14.41 -2.60 11.44
CA SER A 118 13.19 -1.94 10.94
C SER A 118 12.08 -2.08 11.96
N ILE A 119 11.33 -1.00 12.20
CA ILE A 119 10.08 -1.02 12.94
C ILE A 119 8.95 -0.72 11.97
N VAL A 120 7.84 -1.44 12.14
CA VAL A 120 6.65 -1.29 11.33
C VAL A 120 5.46 -1.05 12.24
N HIS A 121 4.76 0.05 11.99
CA HIS A 121 3.57 0.42 12.72
C HIS A 121 2.31 0.26 11.86
N PRO A 122 1.21 -0.31 12.40
CA PRO A 122 -0.10 -0.14 11.79
C PRO A 122 -0.45 1.36 11.81
N GLU A 123 -1.04 1.87 10.73
CA GLU A 123 -1.44 3.28 10.63
C GLU A 123 -2.20 3.72 11.90
N SER A 124 -1.75 4.83 12.49
CA SER A 124 -2.42 5.48 13.61
C SER A 124 -3.82 5.88 13.15
N ARG A 125 -4.86 5.33 13.80
CA ARG A 125 -6.23 5.77 13.60
C ARG A 125 -6.31 7.28 13.82
N LEU A 126 -6.52 8.04 12.74
CA LEU A 126 -7.13 9.37 12.77
C LEU A 126 -8.65 9.22 12.89
#